data_AF-A0A520AAK4-F1
#
_entry.id   AF-A0A520AAK4-F1
#
_cell.length_a   1.000
_cell.length_b   1.000
_cell.length_c   1.000
_cell.angle_alpha   90.00
_cell.angle_beta   90.00
_cell.angle_gamma   90.00
#
_symmetry.space_group_name_H-M   'P 1'
#
loop_
_entity.id
_entity.type
_entity.pdbx_description
1 polymer ?
#
loop_
_entity_poly.entity_id
_entity_poly.type
_entity_poly.pdbx_seq_one_letter_code
_entity_poly.pdbx_strand_id
1 'polypeptide(L)' 'VTAVTVPGTLGSFQILKDHAPIISTLEDGPVIIKASTGEEIFNIKGGVVEVLDNKVIVLAEAVVA' A
#
# COMPACT_ATOMS: atom_id res chain seq x y z
N VAL A 1 -8.43 -0.67 -9.51
CA VAL A 1 -7.04 -0.57 -9.04
C VAL A 1 -6.20 -1.57 -9.81
N THR A 2 -5.14 -1.13 -10.46
CA THR A 2 -4.19 -1.95 -11.22
C THR A 2 -2.91 -2.21 -10.44
N ALA A 3 -2.51 -1.29 -9.56
CA ALA A 3 -1.35 -1.44 -8.70
C ALA A 3 -1.48 -0.62 -7.42
N VAL A 4 -0.89 -1.11 -6.34
CA VAL A 4 -0.76 -0.40 -5.06
C VAL A 4 0.70 -0.37 -4.66
N THR A 5 1.29 0.82 -4.53
CA THR A 5 2.67 0.99 -4.05
C THR A 5 2.64 1.44 -2.61
N VAL A 6 3.43 0.80 -1.75
CA VAL A 6 3.49 1.09 -0.31
C VAL A 6 4.94 1.27 0.16
N PRO A 7 5.19 2.13 1.16
CA PRO A 7 6.51 2.33 1.76
C PRO A 7 6.77 1.24 2.81
N GLY A 8 7.26 0.07 2.39
CA GLY A 8 7.64 -1.00 3.32
C GLY A 8 8.89 -0.64 4.14
N THR A 9 9.04 -1.22 5.34
CA THR A 9 10.21 -1.01 6.22
C THR A 9 11.56 -1.38 5.61
N LEU A 10 11.58 -2.34 4.68
CA LEU A 10 12.80 -2.74 3.96
C LEU A 10 12.93 -2.07 2.58
N GLY A 11 12.07 -1.09 2.31
CA GLY A 11 11.98 -0.38 1.04
C GLY A 11 10.57 -0.39 0.46
N SER A 12 10.33 0.55 -0.45
CA SER A 12 9.06 0.66 -1.17
C SER A 12 8.88 -0.52 -2.12
N PHE A 13 7.68 -1.08 -2.15
CA PHE A 13 7.33 -2.16 -3.07
C PHE A 13 5.93 -1.95 -3.64
N GLN A 14 5.67 -2.64 -4.76
CA GLN A 14 4.40 -2.53 -5.48
C GLN A 14 3.70 -3.89 -5.52
N ILE A 15 2.42 -3.85 -5.18
CA ILE A 15 1.51 -4.99 -5.19
C ILE A 15 0.66 -4.89 -6.47
N LEU A 16 0.70 -5.96 -7.27
CA LEU A 16 -0.10 -6.11 -8.49
C LEU A 16 -1.23 -7.12 -8.27
N LYS A 17 -2.05 -7.29 -9.31
CA LYS A 17 -3.05 -8.34 -9.34
C LYS A 17 -2.39 -9.72 -9.18
N ASP A 18 -3.04 -10.59 -8.43
CA ASP A 18 -2.67 -11.98 -8.16
C ASP A 18 -1.30 -12.14 -7.45
N HIS A 19 -0.92 -11.14 -6.65
CA HIS A 19 0.25 -11.22 -5.79
C HIS A 19 0.07 -12.28 -4.68
N ALA A 20 1.17 -12.92 -4.28
CA ALA A 20 1.19 -13.88 -3.19
C ALA A 20 0.77 -13.24 -1.85
N PRO A 21 0.16 -14.00 -0.92
CA PRO A 21 -0.18 -13.48 0.39
C PRO A 21 1.03 -12.94 1.14
N ILE A 22 0.91 -11.75 1.72
CA ILE A 22 1.98 -11.10 2.49
C ILE A 22 1.40 -10.19 3.58
N ILE A 23 2.08 -10.13 4.72
CA ILE A 23 1.90 -9.10 5.74
C ILE A 23 3.22 -8.36 5.86
N SER A 24 3.18 -7.02 5.85
CA SER A 24 4.38 -6.20 5.99
C SER A 24 4.09 -4.96 6.83
N THR A 25 5.11 -4.50 7.54
CA THR A 25 5.10 -3.21 8.24
C THR A 25 5.46 -2.10 7.28
N LEU A 26 4.79 -0.96 7.44
CA LEU A 26 4.97 0.23 6.62
C LEU A 26 5.68 1.32 7.43
N GLU A 27 6.53 2.08 6.74
CA GLU A 27 7.12 3.32 7.26
C GLU A 27 6.34 4.55 6.80
N ASP A 28 6.77 5.70 7.30
CA ASP A 28 6.29 7.00 6.86
C ASP A 28 6.56 7.20 5.37
N GLY A 29 5.50 7.49 4.61
CA GLY A 29 5.65 7.74 3.19
C GLY A 29 4.35 7.71 2.39
N PRO A 30 4.46 7.83 1.06
CA PRO A 30 3.30 7.82 0.19
C PRO A 30 2.84 6.40 -0.12
N VAL A 31 1.56 6.14 0.10
CA VAL A 31 0.82 5.02 -0.49
C VAL A 31 0.19 5.50 -1.79
N ILE A 32 0.52 4.82 -2.87
CA ILE A 32 0.10 5.21 -4.23
C ILE A 32 -0.84 4.13 -4.77
N ILE A 33 -2.07 4.52 -5.09
CA ILE A 33 -3.08 3.64 -5.65
C ILE A 33 -3.29 4.03 -7.11
N LYS A 34 -2.87 3.14 -8.02
CA LYS A 34 -3.12 3.30 -9.46
C LYS A 34 -4.42 2.62 -9.83
N ALA A 35 -5.34 3.38 -10.42
CA ALA A 35 -6.57 2.88 -11.00
C ALA A 35 -6.59 3.13 -12.52
N SER A 36 -7.55 2.55 -13.22
CA SER A 36 -7.74 2.79 -14.66
C SER A 36 -8.05 4.25 -15.00
N THR A 37 -8.56 5.00 -14.03
CA THR A 37 -9.02 6.39 -14.18
C THR A 37 -8.05 7.42 -13.64
N GLY A 38 -6.92 7.03 -13.03
CA GLY A 38 -5.97 7.95 -12.42
C GLY A 38 -5.12 7.35 -11.31
N GLU A 39 -4.41 8.21 -10.59
CA GLU A 39 -3.53 7.87 -9.48
C GLU A 39 -3.96 8.66 -8.23
N GLU A 40 -4.14 7.96 -7.12
CA GLU A 40 -4.44 8.55 -5.81
C GLU A 40 -3.24 8.34 -4.89
N ILE A 41 -2.86 9.38 -4.16
CA ILE A 41 -1.70 9.38 -3.27
C ILE A 41 -2.16 9.73 -1.87
N PHE A 42 -1.81 8.88 -0.90
CA PHE A 42 -2.07 9.07 0.52
C PHE A 42 -0.74 9.08 1.27
N ASN A 43 -0.44 10.13 2.02
CA ASN A 43 0.73 10.14 2.89
C ASN A 43 0.35 9.54 4.24
N ILE A 44 1.06 8.49 4.65
CA ILE A 44 0.81 7.80 5.91
C ILE A 44 1.97 8.00 6.89
N LYS A 45 1.65 7.89 8.19
CA LYS A 45 2.62 7.80 9.29
C LYS A 45 2.58 6.39 9.85
N GLY A 46 3.46 5.53 9.35
CA GLY A 46 3.52 4.11 9.72
C GLY A 46 2.24 3.31 9.47
N GLY A 47 2.33 2.01 9.71
CA GLY A 47 1.19 1.10 9.67
C GLY A 47 1.55 -0.33 9.31
N VAL A 48 0.54 -1.09 8.91
CA VAL A 48 0.69 -2.44 8.38
C VAL A 48 -0.15 -2.63 7.12
N VAL A 49 0.35 -3.47 6.22
CA VAL A 49 -0.38 -3.92 5.03
C VAL A 49 -0.57 -5.43 5.07
N GLU A 50 -1.76 -5.88 4.68
CA GLU A 50 -2.11 -7.26 4.43
C GLU A 50 -2.56 -7.42 2.98
N VAL A 51 -2.02 -8.42 2.30
CA VAL A 51 -2.46 -8.85 0.98
C VAL A 51 -2.91 -10.29 1.06
N LEU A 52 -4.16 -10.55 0.69
CA LEU A 52 -4.74 -11.89 0.67
C LEU A 52 -5.85 -11.95 -0.38
N ASP A 53 -5.83 -12.96 -1.26
CA ASP A 53 -6.87 -13.20 -2.27
C ASP A 53 -7.28 -11.94 -3.07
N ASN A 54 -6.29 -11.23 -3.64
CA ASN A 54 -6.46 -9.96 -4.36
C ASN A 54 -7.06 -8.80 -3.55
N LYS A 55 -7.17 -8.95 -2.23
CA LYS A 55 -7.57 -7.91 -1.32
C LYS A 55 -6.33 -7.32 -0.67
N VAL A 56 -6.20 -6.00 -0.73
CA VAL A 56 -5.14 -5.25 -0.03
C VAL A 56 -5.82 -4.44 1.06
N ILE A 57 -5.38 -4.62 2.30
CA ILE A 57 -5.85 -3.89 3.47
C ILE A 57 -4.65 -3.13 4.02
N VAL A 58 -4.77 -1.81 4.13
CA VAL A 58 -3.76 -0.95 4.75
C VAL A 58 -4.35 -0.35 6.02
N LEU A 59 -3.72 -0.65 7.15
CA LEU A 59 -4.03 -0.08 8.46
C LEU A 59 -2.93 0.94 8.77
N ALA A 60 -3.19 2.21 8.48
CA ALA A 60 -2.27 3.31 8.77
C ALA A 60 -2.52 3.87 10.17
N GLU A 61 -1.47 4.27 10.89
CA GLU A 61 -1.62 4.89 12.21
C GLU A 61 -2.16 6.32 12.11
N ALA A 62 -1.67 7.09 11.12
CA ALA A 62 -2.26 8.36 10.73
C ALA A 62 -2.14 8.59 9.22
N VAL A 63 -3.09 9.37 8.69
CA VAL A 63 -3.08 9.85 7.30
C VAL A 63 -2.88 11.36 7.32
N VAL A 64 -1.90 11.83 6.56
CA VAL A 64 -1.56 13.25 6.43
C VAL A 64 -2.12 13.76 5.10
N ALA A 65 -2.89 14.84 5.17
CA ALA A 65 -3.46 15.52 4.02
C ALA A 65 -2.42 16.36 3.26
#